data_AF-A0A963E5P3-F1
#
_entry.id   AF-A0A963E5P3-F1
#
_cell.length_a   1.000
_cell.length_b   1.000
_cell.length_c   1.000
_cell.angle_alpha   90.00
_cell.angle_beta   90.00
_cell.angle_gamma   90.00
#
_symmetry.space_group_name_H-M   'P 1'
#
loop_
_entity.id
_entity.type
_entity.pdbx_description
1 polymer ?
#
loop_
_entity_poly.entity_id
_entity_poly.type
_entity_poly.pdbx_seq_one_letter_code
_entity_poly.pdbx_strand_id
1 'polypeptide(L)'
;MQKPESEKNRHIPFFLIPKIRKRHVPPVFKDHETQWQLFAEGALRNTVFHDDVMHRGKTCLACNRHFNHDHAAVSSKIDKHHHCYIRLCTGNILPEDSEDIYRPAKKEEYSLVPDCRQCKASNPAYYAGCIRKIFPVHHQCHKHIHEREKFVFDALSKKLLSGFHSVTALRM
;
A
#
# COMPACT_ATOMS: atom_id res chain seq x y z
N MET A 1 -3.48 21.64 -35.54
CA MET A 1 -3.95 20.60 -34.60
C MET A 1 -3.23 20.81 -33.28
N GLN A 2 -3.93 21.31 -32.26
CA GLN A 2 -3.36 21.51 -30.93
C GLN A 2 -3.19 20.14 -30.26
N LYS A 3 -1.98 19.85 -29.76
CA LYS A 3 -1.71 18.67 -28.93
C LYS A 3 -2.61 18.76 -27.69
N PRO A 4 -3.22 17.65 -27.22
CA PRO A 4 -4.01 17.67 -26.01
C PRO A 4 -3.12 18.05 -24.82
N GLU A 5 -3.46 19.15 -24.15
CA GLU A 5 -2.94 19.44 -22.82
C GLU A 5 -3.49 18.39 -21.84
N SER A 6 -2.63 17.49 -21.35
CA SER A 6 -2.60 17.03 -19.94
C SER A 6 -1.89 15.69 -19.69
N GLU A 7 -0.91 15.28 -20.50
CA GLU A 7 0.20 14.46 -19.98
C GLU A 7 1.29 15.35 -19.38
N LYS A 8 0.90 16.34 -18.57
CA LYS A 8 1.85 16.91 -17.61
C LYS A 8 2.23 15.75 -16.69
N ASN A 9 3.49 15.30 -16.76
CA ASN A 9 4.15 14.44 -15.79
C ASN A 9 3.57 14.73 -14.40
N ARG A 10 2.56 13.97 -13.97
CA ARG A 10 1.94 14.18 -12.66
C ARG A 10 3.00 13.72 -11.69
N HIS A 11 3.69 14.69 -11.09
CA HIS A 11 4.73 14.42 -10.13
C HIS A 11 4.13 13.54 -9.03
N ILE A 12 4.58 12.28 -8.96
CA ILE A 12 4.27 11.38 -7.86
C ILE A 12 5.37 11.57 -6.83
N PRO A 13 5.05 12.05 -5.61
CA PRO A 13 6.04 12.17 -4.57
C PRO A 13 6.73 10.82 -4.31
N PHE A 14 8.07 10.82 -4.31
CA PHE A 14 8.85 9.58 -4.17
C PHE A 14 8.57 8.82 -2.88
N PHE A 15 8.14 9.50 -1.81
CA PHE A 15 7.79 8.85 -0.55
C PHE A 15 6.54 7.95 -0.65
N LEU A 16 5.72 8.10 -1.69
CA LEU A 16 4.59 7.22 -1.97
C LEU A 16 5.04 5.92 -2.67
N ILE A 17 6.24 5.88 -3.24
CA ILE A 17 6.78 4.69 -3.90
C ILE A 17 7.38 3.77 -2.83
N PRO A 18 6.88 2.53 -2.67
CA PRO A 18 7.46 1.59 -1.74
C PRO A 18 8.93 1.31 -2.08
N LYS A 19 9.78 1.28 -1.05
CA LYS A 19 11.20 0.91 -1.21
C LYS A 19 11.39 -0.57 -1.53
N ILE A 20 10.37 -1.40 -1.27
CA ILE A 20 10.34 -2.84 -1.54
C ILE A 20 8.98 -3.16 -2.17
N ARG A 21 8.95 -3.88 -3.31
CA ARG A 21 7.72 -4.38 -3.92
C ARG A 21 7.10 -5.47 -3.05
N LYS A 22 5.76 -5.52 -2.95
CA LYS A 22 5.02 -6.52 -2.16
C LYS A 22 5.56 -7.96 -2.36
N ARG A 23 5.75 -8.38 -3.61
CA ARG A 23 6.24 -9.73 -3.97
C ARG A 23 7.65 -10.07 -3.49
N HIS A 24 8.46 -9.09 -3.08
CA HIS A 24 9.82 -9.32 -2.56
C HIS A 24 9.86 -9.41 -1.02
N VAL A 25 8.72 -9.20 -0.35
CA VAL A 25 8.64 -9.21 1.11
C VAL A 25 8.51 -10.62 1.70
N PRO A 26 7.79 -11.59 1.10
CA PRO A 26 7.68 -12.93 1.67
C PRO A 26 9.05 -13.57 2.00
N PRO A 27 10.09 -13.48 1.14
CA PRO A 27 11.41 -14.00 1.50
C PRO A 27 12.06 -13.32 2.72
N VAL A 28 11.75 -12.04 3.00
CA VAL A 28 12.26 -11.29 4.15
C VAL A 28 11.59 -11.73 5.45
N PHE A 29 10.30 -12.06 5.39
CA PHE A 29 9.49 -12.51 6.53
C PHE A 29 9.08 -13.97 6.43
N LYS A 30 9.96 -14.84 5.94
CA LYS A 30 9.64 -16.27 5.73
C LYS A 30 9.10 -16.94 7.00
N ASP A 31 9.65 -16.61 8.17
CA ASP A 31 9.27 -17.18 9.47
C ASP A 31 8.07 -16.44 10.11
N HIS A 32 7.58 -15.38 9.44
CA HIS A 32 6.51 -14.50 9.90
C HIS A 32 5.51 -14.15 8.78
N GLU A 33 5.33 -15.06 7.81
CA GLU A 33 4.55 -14.79 6.61
C GLU A 33 3.09 -14.45 6.94
N THR A 34 2.48 -15.21 7.85
CA THR A 34 1.13 -14.96 8.36
C THR A 34 0.99 -13.57 8.95
N GLN A 35 1.91 -13.17 9.83
CA GLN A 35 1.89 -11.84 10.46
C GLN A 35 2.04 -10.73 9.40
N TRP A 36 2.88 -10.97 8.39
CA TRP A 36 3.02 -10.04 7.28
C TRP A 36 1.75 -9.95 6.42
N GLN A 37 1.14 -11.08 6.04
CA GLN A 37 -0.11 -11.11 5.25
C GLN A 37 -1.28 -10.48 6.01
N LEU A 38 -1.36 -10.70 7.33
CA LEU A 38 -2.33 -10.04 8.19
C LEU A 38 -2.19 -8.52 8.14
N PHE A 39 -0.97 -7.97 8.07
CA PHE A 39 -0.79 -6.54 7.90
C PHE A 39 -1.06 -6.08 6.45
N ALA A 40 -0.44 -6.74 5.47
CA ALA A 40 -0.43 -6.31 4.07
C ALA A 40 -1.78 -6.49 3.36
N GLU A 41 -2.62 -7.39 3.85
CA GLU A 41 -3.88 -7.77 3.23
C GLU A 41 -5.03 -7.87 4.23
N GLY A 42 -4.83 -8.58 5.34
CA GLY A 42 -5.89 -8.85 6.33
C GLY A 42 -6.46 -7.58 6.96
N ALA A 43 -5.59 -6.70 7.48
CA ALA A 43 -5.98 -5.45 8.13
C ALA A 43 -6.72 -4.50 7.19
N LEU A 44 -6.45 -4.58 5.88
CA LEU A 44 -7.20 -3.82 4.88
C LEU A 44 -8.65 -4.27 4.74
N ARG A 45 -9.06 -5.40 5.34
CA ARG A 45 -10.45 -5.90 5.39
C ARG A 45 -11.09 -5.75 6.79
N ASN A 46 -10.37 -5.18 7.76
CA ASN A 46 -10.94 -4.84 9.07
C ASN A 46 -11.63 -3.46 9.02
N THR A 47 -12.86 -3.35 9.55
CA THR A 47 -13.68 -2.12 9.56
C THR A 47 -12.99 -0.97 10.31
N VAL A 48 -12.53 -1.20 11.54
CA VAL A 48 -11.85 -0.18 12.36
C VAL A 48 -10.60 0.36 11.66
N PHE A 49 -9.80 -0.55 11.08
CA PHE A 49 -8.60 -0.16 10.34
C PHE A 49 -8.94 0.58 9.04
N HIS A 50 -9.97 0.13 8.32
CA HIS A 50 -10.44 0.79 7.11
C HIS A 50 -10.85 2.22 7.40
N ASP A 51 -11.71 2.43 8.39
CA ASP A 51 -12.25 3.73 8.74
C ASP A 51 -11.14 4.67 9.19
N ASP A 52 -10.23 4.22 10.05
CA ASP A 52 -9.11 5.05 10.51
C ASP A 52 -8.18 5.45 9.36
N VAL A 53 -7.94 4.56 8.37
CA VAL A 53 -7.17 4.93 7.16
C VAL A 53 -7.92 5.96 6.33
N MET A 54 -9.23 5.80 6.14
CA MET A 54 -10.03 6.73 5.34
C MET A 54 -10.16 8.12 5.99
N HIS A 55 -10.17 8.19 7.32
CA HIS A 55 -10.23 9.43 8.09
C HIS A 55 -8.88 10.16 8.25
N ARG A 56 -7.77 9.63 7.71
CA ARG A 56 -6.44 10.26 7.82
C ARG A 56 -6.34 11.64 7.19
N GLY A 57 -7.27 12.01 6.31
CA GLY A 57 -7.29 13.34 5.71
C GLY A 57 -8.36 13.46 4.63
N LYS A 58 -8.67 14.71 4.26
CA LYS A 58 -9.69 15.02 3.24
C LYS A 58 -9.12 15.09 1.83
N THR A 59 -7.81 14.92 1.66
CA THR A 59 -7.07 15.14 0.40
C THR A 59 -6.20 13.94 0.03
N CYS A 60 -6.13 13.66 -1.28
CA CYS A 60 -5.24 12.65 -1.84
C CYS A 60 -3.78 13.08 -1.74
N LEU A 61 -2.93 12.29 -1.08
CA LEU A 61 -1.50 12.62 -0.92
C LEU A 61 -0.70 12.65 -2.24
N ALA A 62 -1.22 12.02 -3.30
CA ALA A 62 -0.55 11.98 -4.61
C ALA A 62 -0.81 13.22 -5.47
N CYS A 63 -2.02 13.78 -5.40
CA CYS A 63 -2.41 14.91 -6.26
C CYS A 63 -2.85 16.16 -5.50
N ASN A 64 -2.88 16.10 -4.16
CA ASN A 64 -3.29 17.16 -3.25
C ASN A 64 -4.73 17.70 -3.48
N ARG A 65 -5.60 16.96 -4.17
CA ARG A 65 -7.02 17.32 -4.37
C ARG A 65 -7.89 16.65 -3.30
N HIS A 66 -9.00 17.29 -2.92
CA HIS A 66 -9.94 16.67 -1.99
C HIS A 66 -10.61 15.42 -2.58
N PHE A 67 -10.98 14.50 -1.69
CA PHE A 67 -11.74 13.31 -2.05
C PHE A 67 -13.22 13.60 -2.37
N ASN A 68 -13.80 14.66 -1.77
CA ASN A 68 -15.24 15.00 -1.85
C ASN A 68 -15.46 16.46 -2.32
N HIS A 69 -15.19 16.79 -3.60
CA HIS A 69 -15.58 18.08 -4.18
C HIS A 69 -16.90 17.98 -4.95
N ASP A 70 -17.63 19.10 -5.09
CA ASP A 70 -18.86 19.22 -5.92
C ASP A 70 -18.63 18.95 -7.42
N HIS A 71 -17.36 18.83 -7.84
CA HIS A 71 -16.93 18.40 -9.17
C HIS A 71 -16.03 17.15 -9.13
N ALA A 72 -15.97 16.44 -8.00
CA ALA A 72 -15.41 15.10 -7.99
C ALA A 72 -16.25 14.27 -8.96
N ALA A 73 -15.60 13.69 -9.98
CA ALA A 73 -16.27 12.75 -10.85
C ALA A 73 -17.02 11.75 -9.95
N VAL A 74 -18.30 11.55 -10.23
CA VAL A 74 -19.30 10.75 -9.47
C VAL A 74 -18.83 9.32 -9.15
N SER A 75 -17.64 8.92 -9.61
CA SER A 75 -17.01 7.61 -9.45
C SER A 75 -15.58 7.63 -8.89
N SER A 76 -15.13 8.66 -8.15
CA SER A 76 -13.74 8.75 -7.65
C SER A 76 -13.45 7.75 -6.52
N LYS A 77 -13.47 6.46 -6.84
CA LYS A 77 -13.04 5.35 -6.00
C LYS A 77 -11.72 5.72 -5.31
N ILE A 78 -11.68 5.50 -4.00
CA ILE A 78 -10.49 5.74 -3.17
C ILE A 78 -9.87 4.37 -2.86
N ASP A 79 -8.59 4.25 -3.14
CA ASP A 79 -7.79 3.06 -2.83
C ASP A 79 -6.92 3.33 -1.60
N LYS A 80 -6.63 2.27 -0.83
CA LYS A 80 -5.70 2.28 0.30
C LYS A 80 -4.31 1.87 -0.21
N HIS A 81 -3.38 2.82 -0.24
CA HIS A 81 -2.02 2.59 -0.74
C HIS A 81 -1.04 2.36 0.39
N HIS A 82 -0.21 1.32 0.28
CA HIS A 82 0.91 1.07 1.19
C HIS A 82 2.14 1.87 0.75
N HIS A 83 2.71 2.77 1.58
CA HIS A 83 4.07 3.26 1.28
C HIS A 83 5.16 2.26 1.71
N CYS A 84 4.84 1.29 2.56
CA CYS A 84 5.80 0.32 3.06
C CYS A 84 5.11 -0.98 3.44
N TYR A 85 5.70 -2.09 3.01
CA TYR A 85 5.25 -3.45 3.32
C TYR A 85 6.07 -4.11 4.45
N ILE A 86 7.09 -3.43 4.99
CA ILE A 86 7.95 -3.94 6.08
C ILE A 86 7.30 -3.64 7.43
N ARG A 87 6.30 -4.45 7.76
CA ARG A 87 5.57 -4.42 9.03
C ARG A 87 4.94 -5.79 9.25
N LEU A 88 4.98 -6.26 10.49
CA LEU A 88 4.27 -7.47 10.91
C LEU A 88 2.97 -7.06 11.61
N CYS A 89 1.99 -7.95 11.67
CA CYS A 89 0.81 -7.81 12.52
C CYS A 89 1.00 -8.59 13.82
N THR A 90 0.52 -8.04 14.93
CA THR A 90 0.50 -8.72 16.25
C THR A 90 -0.92 -8.91 16.78
N GLY A 91 -1.94 -8.58 15.99
CA GLY A 91 -3.34 -8.74 16.37
C GLY A 91 -3.77 -10.20 16.31
N ASN A 92 -4.68 -10.58 17.20
CA ASN A 92 -5.36 -11.87 17.13
C ASN A 92 -6.18 -11.96 15.84
N ILE A 93 -6.40 -13.17 15.34
CA ILE A 93 -7.25 -13.40 14.17
C ILE A 93 -8.71 -13.35 14.62
N LEU A 94 -9.53 -12.60 13.88
CA LEU A 94 -10.97 -12.55 14.10
C LEU A 94 -11.65 -13.85 13.66
N PRO A 95 -12.76 -14.24 14.30
CA PRO A 95 -13.63 -15.27 13.76
C PRO A 95 -14.24 -14.83 12.43
N GLU A 96 -14.58 -15.78 11.55
CA GLU A 96 -15.01 -15.51 10.17
C GLU A 96 -16.31 -14.69 10.07
N ASP A 97 -17.17 -14.78 11.08
CA ASP A 97 -18.46 -14.09 11.20
C ASP A 97 -18.38 -12.75 11.96
N SER A 98 -17.18 -12.29 12.29
CA SER A 98 -16.99 -11.03 13.01
C SER A 98 -17.53 -9.82 12.24
N GLU A 99 -18.31 -8.98 12.91
CA GLU A 99 -18.81 -7.70 12.39
C GLU A 99 -17.69 -6.71 12.00
N ASP A 100 -16.48 -6.92 12.53
CA ASP A 100 -15.31 -6.12 12.18
C ASP A 100 -14.69 -6.51 10.82
N ILE A 101 -15.24 -7.49 10.11
CA ILE A 101 -14.86 -7.85 8.73
C ILE A 101 -15.80 -7.14 7.74
N TYR A 102 -15.39 -6.00 7.17
CA TYR A 102 -16.29 -5.19 6.34
C TYR A 102 -16.55 -5.74 4.92
N ARG A 103 -15.74 -6.70 4.45
CA ARG A 103 -15.93 -7.37 3.16
C ARG A 103 -15.27 -8.75 3.10
N PRO A 104 -15.79 -9.68 2.28
CA PRO A 104 -15.11 -10.94 2.04
C PRO A 104 -13.77 -10.76 1.31
N ALA A 105 -12.89 -11.75 1.47
CA ALA A 105 -11.69 -11.88 0.66
C ALA A 105 -12.07 -12.24 -0.79
N LYS A 106 -11.34 -11.70 -1.75
CA LYS A 106 -11.45 -12.11 -3.15
C LYS A 106 -10.58 -13.34 -3.43
N LYS A 107 -10.79 -13.97 -4.58
CA LYS A 107 -9.89 -15.00 -5.10
C LYS A 107 -8.45 -14.44 -5.10
N GLU A 108 -7.51 -15.18 -4.52
CA GLU A 108 -6.09 -14.82 -4.34
C GLU A 108 -5.78 -13.77 -3.25
N GLU A 109 -6.78 -13.24 -2.52
CA GLU A 109 -6.52 -12.44 -1.31
C GLU A 109 -6.37 -13.35 -0.08
N TYR A 110 -5.49 -12.95 0.84
CA TYR A 110 -5.37 -13.60 2.14
C TYR A 110 -6.68 -13.50 2.94
N SER A 111 -7.20 -14.63 3.44
CA SER A 111 -8.55 -14.75 3.99
C SER A 111 -8.70 -14.34 5.45
N LEU A 112 -7.63 -14.34 6.24
CA LEU A 112 -7.68 -14.01 7.67
C LEU A 112 -7.60 -12.49 7.90
N VAL A 113 -8.31 -12.03 8.94
CA VAL A 113 -8.39 -10.62 9.33
C VAL A 113 -7.95 -10.47 10.79
N PRO A 114 -7.08 -9.50 11.12
CA PRO A 114 -6.69 -9.26 12.51
C PRO A 114 -7.72 -8.42 13.26
N ASP A 115 -7.77 -8.59 14.58
CA ASP A 115 -8.55 -7.77 15.51
C ASP A 115 -7.87 -6.41 15.73
N CYS A 116 -8.14 -5.49 14.81
CA CYS A 116 -7.64 -4.12 14.91
C CYS A 116 -8.32 -3.31 16.00
N ARG A 117 -9.55 -3.65 16.41
CA ARG A 117 -10.28 -2.97 17.49
C ARG A 117 -9.58 -3.20 18.81
N GLN A 118 -9.30 -4.46 19.14
CA GLN A 118 -8.52 -4.84 20.31
C GLN A 118 -7.11 -4.24 20.24
N CYS A 119 -6.43 -4.30 19.08
CA CYS A 119 -5.09 -3.74 18.93
C CYS A 119 -5.06 -2.22 19.17
N LYS A 120 -6.04 -1.47 18.66
CA LYS A 120 -6.19 -0.03 18.88
C LYS A 120 -6.34 0.32 20.37
N ALA A 121 -7.08 -0.50 21.13
CA ALA A 121 -7.31 -0.28 22.55
C ALA A 121 -6.09 -0.71 23.42
N SER A 122 -5.55 -1.90 23.16
CA SER A 122 -4.50 -2.52 23.98
C SER A 122 -3.07 -2.10 23.61
N ASN A 123 -2.83 -1.71 22.35
CA ASN A 123 -1.53 -1.28 21.85
C ASN A 123 -1.63 -0.10 20.86
N PRO A 124 -2.11 1.07 21.33
CA PRO A 124 -2.41 2.21 20.46
C PRO A 124 -1.19 2.73 19.69
N ALA A 125 0.01 2.68 20.29
CA ALA A 125 1.24 3.11 19.62
C ALA A 125 1.60 2.20 18.43
N TYR A 126 1.47 0.89 18.59
CA TYR A 126 1.71 -0.06 17.52
C TYR A 126 0.68 0.08 16.40
N TYR A 127 -0.60 0.20 16.78
CA TYR A 127 -1.70 0.42 15.85
C TYR A 127 -1.52 1.70 15.02
N ALA A 128 -1.18 2.82 15.67
CA ALA A 128 -0.87 4.08 14.99
C ALA A 128 0.32 3.92 14.03
N GLY A 129 1.32 3.10 14.40
CA GLY A 129 2.42 2.71 13.53
C GLY A 129 1.95 2.01 12.24
N CYS A 130 0.97 1.11 12.33
CA CYS A 130 0.37 0.43 11.18
C CYS A 130 -0.43 1.40 10.30
N ILE A 131 -1.30 2.22 10.89
CA ILE A 131 -2.10 3.23 10.18
C ILE A 131 -1.21 4.21 9.41
N ARG A 132 -0.07 4.62 9.98
CA ARG A 132 0.87 5.52 9.29
C ARG A 132 1.38 4.93 7.97
N LYS A 133 1.46 3.60 7.83
CA LYS A 133 1.97 2.90 6.63
C LYS A 133 1.04 2.93 5.42
N ILE A 134 -0.23 3.25 5.63
CA ILE A 134 -1.28 3.12 4.61
C ILE A 134 -2.08 4.41 4.52
N PHE A 135 -2.30 4.93 3.33
CA PHE A 135 -3.02 6.18 3.13
C PHE A 135 -4.02 6.09 1.97
N PRO A 136 -5.11 6.87 2.04
CA PRO A 136 -6.07 6.93 0.96
C PRO A 136 -5.50 7.72 -0.22
N VAL A 137 -5.77 7.26 -1.43
CA VAL A 137 -5.49 7.95 -2.69
C VAL A 137 -6.61 7.75 -3.68
N HIS A 138 -6.81 8.68 -4.61
CA HIS A 138 -7.68 8.43 -5.75
C HIS A 138 -7.22 7.21 -6.54
N HIS A 139 -8.15 6.38 -7.01
CA HIS A 139 -7.86 5.19 -7.81
C HIS A 139 -6.93 5.46 -9.00
N GLN A 140 -7.13 6.58 -9.70
CA GLN A 140 -6.23 6.97 -10.80
C GLN A 140 -4.82 7.33 -10.31
N CYS A 141 -4.71 7.95 -9.14
CA CYS A 141 -3.40 8.24 -8.54
C CYS A 141 -2.71 6.94 -8.11
N HIS A 142 -3.46 5.97 -7.57
CA HIS A 142 -2.96 4.65 -7.21
C HIS A 142 -2.34 3.93 -8.43
N LYS A 143 -3.02 3.97 -9.58
CA LYS A 143 -2.48 3.45 -10.85
C LYS A 143 -1.15 4.13 -11.24
N HIS A 144 -1.10 5.46 -11.23
CA HIS A 144 0.12 6.19 -11.55
C HIS A 144 1.27 5.90 -10.57
N ILE A 145 0.96 5.71 -9.29
CA ILE A 145 1.96 5.30 -8.30
C ILE A 145 2.56 3.94 -8.67
N HIS A 146 1.74 2.95 -9.04
CA HIS A 146 2.24 1.64 -9.47
C HIS A 146 3.01 1.67 -10.80
N GLU A 147 2.62 2.50 -11.75
CA GLU A 147 3.40 2.73 -12.97
C GLU A 147 4.79 3.30 -12.64
N ARG A 148 4.85 4.26 -11.71
CA ARG A 148 6.11 4.84 -11.26
C ARG A 148 6.95 3.83 -10.46
N GLU A 149 6.32 3.02 -9.61
CA GLU A 149 6.95 1.91 -8.90
C GLU A 149 7.58 0.93 -9.91
N LYS A 150 6.83 0.55 -10.94
CA LYS A 150 7.33 -0.32 -12.01
C LYS A 150 8.60 0.25 -12.63
N PHE A 151 8.54 1.50 -13.09
CA PHE A 151 9.68 2.20 -13.70
C PHE A 151 10.92 2.24 -12.78
N VAL A 152 10.75 2.62 -11.50
CA VAL A 152 11.87 2.77 -10.55
C VAL A 152 12.59 1.44 -10.34
N PHE A 153 11.85 0.36 -10.09
CA PHE A 153 12.45 -0.94 -9.82
C PHE A 153 13.01 -1.61 -11.09
N ASP A 154 12.44 -1.36 -12.26
CA ASP A 154 13.00 -1.85 -13.53
C ASP A 154 14.33 -1.16 -13.83
N ALA A 155 14.42 0.15 -13.58
CA ALA A 155 15.68 0.90 -13.67
C ALA A 155 16.73 0.42 -12.65
N LEU A 156 16.31 0.15 -11.41
CA LEU A 156 17.18 -0.40 -10.36
C LEU A 156 17.73 -1.79 -10.76
N SER A 157 16.87 -2.67 -11.27
CA SER A 157 17.26 -4.00 -11.74
C SER A 157 18.33 -3.93 -12.83
N LYS A 158 18.13 -3.07 -13.84
CA LYS A 158 19.12 -2.85 -14.91
C LYS A 158 20.48 -2.38 -14.36
N LYS A 159 20.48 -1.43 -13.42
CA LYS A 159 21.71 -0.92 -12.78
C LYS A 159 22.42 -1.99 -11.95
N LEU A 160 21.67 -2.80 -11.20
CA LEU A 160 22.26 -3.89 -10.41
C LEU A 160 22.90 -4.93 -11.33
N LEU A 161 22.20 -5.37 -12.38
CA LEU A 161 22.74 -6.32 -13.36
C LEU A 161 24.00 -5.80 -14.06
N SER A 162 23.99 -4.52 -14.49
CA SER A 162 25.17 -3.92 -15.11
C SER A 162 26.36 -3.86 -14.15
N GLY A 163 26.10 -3.55 -12.87
CA GLY A 163 27.14 -3.50 -11.84
C GLY A 163 27.69 -4.89 -11.49
N PHE A 164 26.85 -5.93 -11.48
CA PHE A 164 27.32 -7.30 -11.34
C PHE A 164 28.24 -7.70 -12.49
N HIS A 165 27.81 -7.47 -13.74
CA HIS A 165 28.61 -7.82 -14.92
C HIS A 165 29.95 -7.08 -14.98
N SER A 166 30.02 -5.82 -14.54
CA SER A 166 31.29 -5.08 -14.51
C SER A 166 32.24 -5.62 -13.45
N VAL A 167 31.74 -6.08 -12.30
CA VAL A 167 32.57 -6.68 -11.23
C VAL A 167 33.07 -8.08 -11.62
N THR A 168 32.27 -8.90 -12.31
CA THR A 168 32.74 -10.20 -12.82
C THR A 168 33.78 -10.05 -13.92
N ALA A 169 33.62 -9.06 -14.82
CA ALA A 169 34.59 -8.79 -15.89
C ALA A 169 35.95 -8.28 -15.38
N LEU A 170 36.00 -7.67 -14.18
CA LEU A 170 37.24 -7.23 -13.52
C LEU A 170 37.95 -8.34 -12.73
N ARG A 171 37.31 -9.52 -12.58
CA ARG A 171 37.82 -10.66 -11.81
C ARG A 171 38.20 -11.86 -12.69
N MET A 172 38.06 -11.75 -14.00
CA MET A 172 38.58 -12.68 -15.01
C MET A 172 39.78 -12.05 -15.70
#